data_AF-A0A9P7DY07-F1
#
_entry.id   AF-A0A9P7DY07-F1
#
_cell.length_a   1.000
_cell.length_b   1.000
_cell.length_c   1.000
_cell.angle_alpha   90.00
_cell.angle_beta   90.00
_cell.angle_gamma   90.00
#
_symmetry.space_group_name_H-M   'P 1'
#
loop_
_entity.id
_entity.type
_entity.pdbx_description
1 polymer ?
#
loop_
_entity_poly.entity_id
_entity_poly.type
_entity_poly.pdbx_seq_one_letter_code
_entity_poly.pdbx_strand_id
1 'polypeptide(L)'
;MDMFVNRLQQFLGLGGRAPSGQASPVQPSVDDILASQTSIVDTPDRTSDAEDTSALCIKPSDIHKTTNYPTASNGLGDVYKCIWSRGASSDEVAVKSQRFPILSDREYVRINKDLDREILIWAVLEHQYVLPLYGTVEGFGPFRALVSPWMPNGTLNSYLNHAHETLSMMDRLRLLKQITEGLQYLHDRDVIHGDLTNNNVLVAADGSPRLADFGISNIMVQSNPTFSYHTGAIRWVAPELLDLPEDQPIQCATKSSDIYALGGIMLQVLYGKQPYWWLKSPLHVISAKFNQGEPIDSSIEIQPNHLNFMRRCWSTARDDRPSVAEAIDYLQEALSNDTSSV
;
A
#
# COMPACT_ATOMS: atom_id res chain seq x y z
N MET A 1 30.99 0.59 -13.21
CA MET A 1 30.10 1.06 -14.29
C MET A 1 29.34 -0.10 -14.92
N ASP A 2 30.02 -1.14 -15.41
CA ASP A 2 29.40 -2.17 -16.28
C ASP A 2 28.31 -3.03 -15.61
N MET A 3 28.44 -3.36 -14.31
CA MET A 3 27.36 -4.02 -13.56
C MET A 3 26.08 -3.18 -13.48
N PHE A 4 26.18 -1.85 -13.47
CA PHE A 4 25.01 -0.96 -13.45
C PHE A 4 24.33 -0.91 -14.82
N VAL A 5 25.11 -0.87 -15.90
CA VAL A 5 24.58 -0.87 -17.27
C VAL A 5 23.87 -2.19 -17.60
N ASN A 6 24.47 -3.34 -17.28
CA ASN A 6 23.84 -4.65 -17.51
C ASN A 6 22.53 -4.80 -16.72
N ARG A 7 22.51 -4.42 -15.44
CA ARG A 7 21.29 -4.47 -14.61
C ARG A 7 20.22 -3.50 -15.10
N LEU A 8 20.59 -2.32 -15.60
CA LEU A 8 19.64 -1.36 -16.18
C LEU A 8 19.10 -1.82 -17.55
N GLN A 9 19.89 -2.54 -18.35
CA GLN A 9 19.44 -3.14 -19.61
C GLN A 9 18.49 -4.33 -19.38
N GLN A 10 18.76 -5.15 -18.36
CA GLN A 10 17.82 -6.18 -17.88
C GLN A 10 16.51 -5.55 -17.38
N PHE A 11 16.59 -4.48 -16.57
CA PHE A 11 15.43 -3.73 -16.07
C PHE A 11 14.55 -3.12 -17.18
N LEU A 12 15.11 -2.83 -18.36
CA LEU A 12 14.40 -2.25 -19.50
C LEU A 12 13.97 -3.27 -20.56
N GLY A 13 14.28 -4.56 -20.40
CA GLY A 13 13.95 -5.61 -21.38
C GLY A 13 14.70 -5.48 -22.72
N LEU A 14 15.78 -4.69 -22.78
CA LEU A 14 16.53 -4.38 -24.01
C LEU A 14 17.80 -5.25 -24.11
N GLY A 15 17.61 -6.57 -24.20
CA GLY A 15 18.68 -7.56 -24.42
C GLY A 15 18.52 -8.28 -25.77
N GLY A 16 19.52 -8.17 -26.65
CA GLY A 16 19.48 -8.76 -28.00
C GLY A 16 19.73 -10.28 -28.02
N ARG A 17 19.19 -10.96 -29.04
CA ARG A 17 19.39 -12.41 -29.29
C ARG A 17 20.87 -12.80 -29.42
N ALA A 18 21.23 -13.91 -28.76
CA ALA A 18 22.42 -14.73 -29.03
C ALA A 18 21.98 -16.19 -29.31
N PRO A 19 22.81 -17.02 -29.98
CA PRO A 19 22.28 -18.07 -30.85
C PRO A 19 21.98 -19.43 -30.20
N SER A 20 21.15 -20.20 -30.90
CA SER A 20 20.68 -21.54 -30.56
C SER A 20 21.78 -22.61 -30.56
N GLY A 21 21.74 -23.52 -29.57
CA GLY A 21 22.29 -24.87 -29.75
C GLY A 21 22.84 -25.57 -28.51
N GLN A 22 21.96 -26.15 -27.68
CA GLN A 22 22.18 -27.44 -27.01
C GLN A 22 20.87 -27.93 -26.36
N ALA A 23 20.73 -29.25 -26.17
CA ALA A 23 19.45 -29.87 -25.79
C ALA A 23 19.15 -29.71 -24.28
N SER A 24 17.94 -29.28 -23.96
CA SER A 24 17.48 -29.14 -22.57
C SER A 24 17.29 -30.51 -21.90
N PRO A 25 17.64 -30.65 -20.60
CA PRO A 25 17.07 -31.70 -19.76
C PRO A 25 15.55 -31.48 -19.67
N VAL A 26 14.79 -32.57 -19.55
CA VAL A 26 13.33 -32.50 -19.35
C VAL A 26 13.04 -31.82 -18.02
N GLN A 27 12.43 -30.63 -18.07
CA GLN A 27 11.90 -29.97 -16.86
C GLN A 27 10.65 -30.72 -16.36
N PRO A 28 10.47 -30.84 -15.03
CA PRO A 28 9.20 -31.32 -14.48
C PRO A 28 8.06 -30.38 -14.87
N SER A 29 6.85 -30.93 -14.98
CA SER A 29 5.66 -30.16 -15.34
C SER A 29 5.22 -29.26 -14.18
N VAL A 30 4.38 -28.26 -14.48
CA VAL A 30 3.81 -27.36 -13.45
C VAL A 30 3.00 -28.16 -12.41
N ASP A 31 2.39 -29.27 -12.82
CA ASP A 31 1.62 -30.17 -11.96
C ASP A 31 2.52 -30.94 -10.97
N ASP A 32 3.76 -31.27 -11.37
CA ASP A 32 4.76 -31.91 -10.48
C ASP A 32 5.24 -30.94 -9.37
N ILE A 33 5.29 -29.63 -9.67
CA ILE A 33 5.62 -28.59 -8.68
C ILE A 33 4.45 -28.41 -7.70
N LEU A 34 3.20 -28.40 -8.20
CA LEU A 34 1.98 -28.31 -7.38
C LEU A 34 1.84 -29.49 -6.40
N ALA A 35 2.24 -30.70 -6.79
CA ALA A 35 2.23 -31.87 -5.91
C ALA A 35 3.20 -31.73 -4.71
N SER A 36 4.28 -30.94 -4.83
CA SER A 36 5.28 -30.78 -3.77
C SER A 36 4.89 -29.83 -2.63
N GLN A 37 3.83 -29.02 -2.80
CA GLN A 37 3.44 -27.97 -1.84
C GLN A 37 2.18 -28.31 -1.02
N THR A 38 1.65 -29.54 -1.10
CA THR A 38 0.44 -29.96 -0.38
C THR A 38 0.70 -30.71 0.94
N SER A 39 1.86 -30.49 1.57
CA SER A 39 2.16 -31.06 2.90
C SER A 39 2.58 -30.01 3.93
N ILE A 40 1.59 -29.39 4.56
CA ILE A 40 1.49 -29.08 6.00
C ILE A 40 0.12 -28.43 6.27
N VAL A 41 -0.56 -28.89 7.33
CA VAL A 41 -1.96 -28.59 7.71
C VAL A 41 -3.04 -29.26 6.83
N ASP A 42 -3.24 -30.56 7.06
CA ASP A 42 -4.57 -31.15 6.92
C ASP A 42 -5.55 -30.42 7.85
N THR A 43 -6.54 -29.74 7.27
CA THR A 43 -7.79 -29.38 7.97
C THR A 43 -8.95 -29.92 7.16
N PRO A 44 -10.04 -30.38 7.82
CA PRO A 44 -11.06 -31.18 7.15
C PRO A 44 -11.79 -30.35 6.08
N ASP A 45 -11.91 -30.98 4.91
CA ASP A 45 -12.63 -30.56 3.72
C ASP A 45 -13.91 -29.74 4.03
N ARG A 46 -13.84 -28.44 3.73
CA ARG A 46 -15.00 -27.53 3.61
C ARG A 46 -15.18 -27.09 2.17
N THR A 47 -15.45 -28.03 1.27
CA THR A 47 -15.95 -27.75 -0.09
C THR A 47 -17.43 -27.34 -0.11
N SER A 48 -17.81 -26.36 0.71
CA SER A 48 -19.05 -25.59 0.57
C SER A 48 -18.97 -24.31 1.38
N ASP A 49 -18.81 -23.18 0.67
CA ASP A 49 -19.29 -21.83 0.98
C ASP A 49 -18.44 -20.86 0.14
N ALA A 50 -18.99 -20.40 -0.99
CA ALA A 50 -18.51 -19.18 -1.59
C ALA A 50 -18.97 -18.05 -0.68
N GLU A 51 -18.05 -17.46 0.07
CA GLU A 51 -18.35 -16.41 1.05
C GLU A 51 -19.09 -15.26 0.36
N ASP A 52 -20.37 -15.09 0.68
CA ASP A 52 -21.30 -14.35 -0.16
C ASP A 52 -21.15 -12.83 0.00
N THR A 53 -20.42 -12.20 -0.93
CA THR A 53 -20.28 -10.75 -1.01
C THR A 53 -21.57 -10.03 -1.45
N SER A 54 -22.65 -10.74 -1.80
CA SER A 54 -23.91 -10.11 -2.26
C SER A 54 -24.56 -9.21 -1.20
N ALA A 55 -24.37 -9.49 0.09
CA ALA A 55 -24.86 -8.66 1.19
C ALA A 55 -24.22 -7.26 1.21
N LEU A 56 -23.06 -7.08 0.57
CA LEU A 56 -22.34 -5.81 0.46
C LEU A 56 -22.72 -5.04 -0.82
N CYS A 57 -23.56 -5.59 -1.70
CA CYS A 57 -23.92 -4.95 -2.97
C CYS A 57 -24.89 -3.78 -2.79
N ILE A 58 -24.39 -2.56 -3.02
CA ILE A 58 -25.18 -1.34 -3.12
C ILE A 58 -25.79 -1.28 -4.53
N LYS A 59 -27.06 -0.91 -4.64
CA LYS A 59 -27.74 -0.80 -5.93
C LYS A 59 -27.13 0.35 -6.75
N PRO A 60 -26.79 0.15 -8.04
CA PRO A 60 -26.30 1.23 -8.90
C PRO A 60 -27.28 2.41 -9.04
N SER A 61 -28.58 2.20 -8.82
CA SER A 61 -29.59 3.27 -8.77
C SER A 61 -29.40 4.28 -7.64
N ASP A 62 -28.70 3.87 -6.58
CA ASP A 62 -28.61 4.61 -5.32
C ASP A 62 -27.29 5.41 -5.25
N ILE A 63 -26.39 5.22 -6.23
CA ILE A 63 -25.07 5.86 -6.32
C ILE A 63 -25.07 6.86 -7.50
N HIS A 64 -24.97 8.15 -7.19
CA HIS A 64 -24.98 9.22 -8.17
C HIS A 64 -23.60 9.89 -8.26
N LYS A 65 -22.92 9.80 -9.40
CA LYS A 65 -21.64 10.49 -9.64
C LYS A 65 -21.83 12.01 -9.57
N THR A 66 -20.98 12.72 -8.83
CA THR A 66 -21.00 14.20 -8.83
C THR A 66 -20.40 14.79 -10.11
N THR A 67 -19.55 14.02 -10.79
CA THR A 67 -18.88 14.40 -12.04
C THR A 67 -18.78 13.20 -12.98
N ASN A 68 -18.84 13.43 -14.30
CA ASN A 68 -18.67 12.37 -15.31
C ASN A 68 -17.23 11.80 -15.35
N TYR A 69 -16.26 12.54 -14.81
CA TYR A 69 -14.85 12.18 -14.75
C TYR A 69 -14.47 11.80 -13.32
N PRO A 70 -13.48 10.90 -13.13
CA PRO A 70 -12.95 10.58 -11.81
C PRO A 70 -12.30 11.81 -11.16
N THR A 71 -12.39 11.88 -9.84
CA THR A 71 -11.80 12.94 -9.02
C THR A 71 -10.30 12.70 -8.79
N ALA A 72 -9.89 11.42 -8.78
CA ALA A 72 -8.50 11.02 -8.81
C ALA A 72 -8.34 9.75 -9.67
N SER A 73 -7.25 9.66 -10.41
CA SER A 73 -6.83 8.46 -11.14
C SER A 73 -5.37 8.17 -10.83
N ASN A 74 -5.04 6.92 -10.55
CA ASN A 74 -3.66 6.46 -10.45
C ASN A 74 -3.49 5.21 -11.34
N GLY A 75 -2.35 4.50 -11.23
CA GLY A 75 -2.18 3.25 -11.96
C GLY A 75 -3.24 2.21 -11.60
N LEU A 76 -3.58 2.10 -10.30
CA LEU A 76 -4.39 1.05 -9.69
C LEU A 76 -5.89 1.20 -10.00
N GLY A 77 -6.35 2.39 -10.37
CA GLY A 77 -7.75 2.65 -10.66
C GLY A 77 -8.18 4.11 -10.72
N ASP A 78 -9.49 4.28 -10.79
CA ASP A 78 -10.20 5.56 -10.79
C ASP A 78 -11.05 5.70 -9.52
N VAL A 79 -11.01 6.88 -8.89
CA VAL A 79 -11.84 7.22 -7.73
C VAL A 79 -12.81 8.33 -8.12
N TYR A 80 -14.10 8.04 -8.00
CA TYR A 80 -15.17 8.98 -8.27
C TYR A 80 -15.77 9.49 -6.96
N LYS A 81 -15.93 10.81 -6.81
CA LYS A 81 -16.85 11.35 -5.81
C LYS A 81 -18.30 11.10 -6.24
N CYS A 82 -19.09 10.53 -5.34
CA CYS A 82 -20.50 10.22 -5.55
C CYS A 82 -21.34 10.62 -4.33
N ILE A 83 -22.65 10.69 -4.54
CA ILE A 83 -23.66 10.76 -3.48
C ILE A 83 -24.32 9.38 -3.39
N TRP A 84 -24.40 8.81 -2.18
CA TRP A 84 -25.15 7.60 -1.89
C TRP A 84 -26.50 7.94 -1.27
N SER A 85 -27.58 7.67 -1.98
CA SER A 85 -28.96 7.88 -1.56
C SER A 85 -29.46 6.73 -0.69
N ARG A 86 -29.76 6.99 0.59
CA ARG A 86 -30.22 5.98 1.56
C ARG A 86 -31.64 6.31 2.05
N GLY A 87 -32.58 6.30 1.11
CA GLY A 87 -33.97 6.68 1.38
C GLY A 87 -34.11 8.19 1.57
N ALA A 88 -34.20 8.63 2.83
CA ALA A 88 -34.37 10.06 3.18
C ALA A 88 -33.05 10.78 3.49
N SER A 89 -31.94 10.06 3.66
CA SER A 89 -30.60 10.63 3.86
C SER A 89 -29.70 10.42 2.64
N SER A 90 -28.64 11.20 2.53
CA SER A 90 -27.62 11.03 1.50
C SER A 90 -26.22 11.31 2.03
N ASP A 91 -25.28 10.42 1.73
CA ASP A 91 -23.88 10.50 2.18
C ASP A 91 -22.95 10.81 1.00
N GLU A 92 -21.89 11.61 1.22
CA GLU A 92 -20.80 11.73 0.24
C GLU A 92 -19.89 10.50 0.33
N VAL A 93 -19.69 9.80 -0.79
CA VAL A 93 -18.89 8.57 -0.86
C VAL A 93 -17.82 8.65 -1.95
N ALA A 94 -16.70 7.97 -1.71
CA ALA A 94 -15.73 7.63 -2.74
C ALA A 94 -16.10 6.26 -3.34
N VAL A 95 -16.15 6.19 -4.67
CA VAL A 95 -16.34 4.93 -5.41
C VAL A 95 -15.06 4.65 -6.20
N LYS A 96 -14.31 3.62 -5.77
CA LYS A 96 -13.02 3.23 -6.38
C LYS A 96 -13.21 2.05 -7.32
N SER A 97 -12.90 2.26 -8.60
CA SER A 97 -12.93 1.25 -9.66
C SER A 97 -11.50 0.82 -10.01
N GLN A 98 -11.20 -0.47 -9.89
CA GLN A 98 -9.88 -1.02 -10.20
C GLN A 98 -9.66 -1.05 -11.70
N ARG A 99 -8.48 -0.58 -12.14
CA ARG A 99 -8.08 -0.63 -13.55
C ARG A 99 -6.98 -1.67 -13.72
N PHE A 100 -7.34 -2.76 -14.39
CA PHE A 100 -6.39 -3.74 -14.90
C PHE A 100 -6.17 -3.53 -16.41
N PRO A 101 -5.01 -3.91 -16.98
CA PRO A 101 -4.74 -3.82 -18.41
C PRO A 101 -5.52 -4.90 -19.20
N ILE A 102 -5.05 -5.31 -20.38
CA ILE A 102 -5.64 -6.41 -21.16
C ILE A 102 -5.68 -7.67 -20.29
N LEU A 103 -6.86 -8.25 -20.11
CA LEU A 103 -7.10 -9.50 -19.36
C LEU A 103 -7.68 -10.57 -20.27
N SER A 104 -7.29 -11.82 -20.04
CA SER A 104 -8.05 -12.99 -20.44
C SER A 104 -9.19 -13.28 -19.45
N ASP A 105 -10.20 -14.04 -19.88
CA ASP A 105 -11.31 -14.47 -19.02
C ASP A 105 -10.83 -15.23 -17.76
N ARG A 106 -9.71 -15.97 -17.88
CA ARG A 106 -9.09 -16.69 -16.77
C ARG A 106 -8.52 -15.74 -15.71
N GLU A 107 -7.86 -14.67 -16.15
CA GLU A 107 -7.33 -13.64 -15.24
C GLU A 107 -8.48 -12.83 -14.62
N TYR A 108 -9.52 -12.51 -15.39
CA TYR A 108 -10.72 -11.86 -14.87
C TYR A 108 -11.37 -12.67 -13.73
N VAL A 109 -11.58 -13.98 -13.92
CA VAL A 109 -12.14 -14.86 -12.88
C VAL A 109 -11.21 -14.94 -11.66
N ARG A 110 -9.89 -15.05 -11.86
CA ARG A 110 -8.91 -15.09 -10.76
C ARG A 110 -8.94 -13.79 -9.95
N ILE A 111 -8.85 -12.64 -10.62
CA ILE A 111 -8.84 -11.32 -9.99
C ILE A 111 -10.14 -11.06 -9.23
N ASN A 112 -11.32 -11.44 -9.74
CA ASN A 112 -12.56 -11.31 -8.98
C ASN A 112 -12.54 -12.17 -7.71
N LYS A 113 -12.09 -13.43 -7.78
CA LYS A 113 -11.98 -14.31 -6.60
C LYS A 113 -11.02 -13.77 -5.54
N ASP A 114 -9.91 -13.17 -5.98
CA ASP A 114 -8.95 -12.56 -5.07
C ASP A 114 -9.51 -11.24 -4.48
N LEU A 115 -10.20 -10.42 -5.28
CA LEU A 115 -10.89 -9.21 -4.81
C LEU A 115 -12.00 -9.52 -3.81
N ASP A 116 -12.82 -10.56 -4.03
CA ASP A 116 -13.89 -10.95 -3.09
C ASP A 116 -13.31 -11.27 -1.70
N ARG A 117 -12.12 -11.90 -1.61
CA ARG A 117 -11.42 -12.14 -0.34
C ARG A 117 -11.01 -10.84 0.37
N GLU A 118 -10.37 -9.92 -0.35
CA GLU A 118 -9.95 -8.63 0.22
C GLU A 118 -11.15 -7.74 0.59
N ILE A 119 -12.25 -7.83 -0.16
CA ILE A 119 -13.54 -7.20 0.17
C ILE A 119 -14.06 -7.73 1.51
N LEU A 120 -14.03 -9.04 1.73
CA LEU A 120 -14.50 -9.67 2.97
C LEU A 120 -13.60 -9.33 4.16
N ILE A 121 -12.27 -9.36 3.97
CA ILE A 121 -11.31 -8.89 4.98
C ILE A 121 -11.60 -7.44 5.34
N TRP A 122 -11.72 -6.54 4.36
CA TRP A 122 -12.00 -5.13 4.60
C TRP A 122 -13.37 -4.91 5.27
N ALA A 123 -14.42 -5.64 4.85
CA ALA A 123 -15.76 -5.51 5.40
C ALA A 123 -15.86 -5.80 6.92
N VAL A 124 -14.95 -6.59 7.48
CA VAL A 124 -14.92 -6.91 8.93
C VAL A 124 -13.95 -6.04 9.75
N LEU A 125 -13.25 -5.09 9.13
CA LEU A 125 -12.34 -4.19 9.85
C LEU A 125 -13.06 -2.94 10.36
N GLU A 126 -13.21 -2.84 11.68
CA GLU A 126 -13.81 -1.70 12.37
C GLU A 126 -12.79 -1.03 13.31
N HIS A 127 -12.29 0.15 12.91
CA HIS A 127 -11.42 0.98 13.74
C HIS A 127 -11.56 2.47 13.37
N GLN A 128 -11.25 3.36 14.30
CA GLN A 128 -10.84 4.71 13.93
C GLN A 128 -9.51 4.63 13.17
N TYR A 129 -9.14 5.63 12.37
CA TYR A 129 -7.86 5.61 11.63
C TYR A 129 -7.66 4.46 10.62
N VAL A 130 -8.64 3.58 10.42
CA VAL A 130 -8.81 2.71 9.23
C VAL A 130 -10.04 3.21 8.46
N LEU A 131 -9.97 3.21 7.13
CA LEU A 131 -11.09 3.58 6.27
C LEU A 131 -12.11 2.43 6.26
N PRO A 132 -13.41 2.64 6.57
CA PRO A 132 -14.41 1.57 6.50
C PRO A 132 -14.87 1.33 5.05
N LEU A 133 -15.20 0.07 4.74
CA LEU A 133 -15.92 -0.30 3.53
C LEU A 133 -17.43 -0.21 3.79
N TYR A 134 -18.16 0.55 2.98
CA TYR A 134 -19.62 0.60 3.02
C TYR A 134 -20.28 -0.47 2.14
N GLY A 135 -19.57 -0.95 1.12
CA GLY A 135 -20.03 -2.00 0.23
C GLY A 135 -19.37 -1.95 -1.13
N THR A 136 -20.01 -2.58 -2.11
CA THR A 136 -19.57 -2.63 -3.51
C THR A 136 -20.67 -2.17 -4.46
N VAL A 137 -20.32 -1.71 -5.67
CA VAL A 137 -21.28 -1.28 -6.69
C VAL A 137 -20.80 -1.60 -8.11
N GLU A 138 -21.72 -1.99 -8.98
CA GLU A 138 -21.45 -2.25 -10.39
C GLU A 138 -21.59 -0.99 -11.27
N GLY A 139 -21.22 -1.07 -12.56
CA GLY A 139 -21.38 0.04 -13.52
C GLY A 139 -20.26 1.11 -13.50
N PHE A 140 -19.16 0.85 -12.78
CA PHE A 140 -17.97 1.70 -12.75
C PHE A 140 -16.76 1.10 -13.48
N GLY A 141 -16.88 -0.12 -14.01
CA GLY A 141 -15.83 -0.86 -14.69
C GLY A 141 -16.25 -2.32 -14.94
N PRO A 142 -15.32 -3.19 -15.38
CA PRO A 142 -15.59 -4.63 -15.52
C PRO A 142 -15.59 -5.36 -14.16
N PHE A 143 -15.05 -4.74 -13.11
CA PHE A 143 -15.04 -5.24 -11.73
C PHE A 143 -16.03 -4.46 -10.87
N ARG A 144 -16.43 -5.05 -9.73
CA ARG A 144 -17.20 -4.35 -8.69
C ARG A 144 -16.32 -3.24 -8.10
N ALA A 145 -16.83 -2.00 -8.12
CA ALA A 145 -16.16 -0.88 -7.49
C ALA A 145 -16.43 -0.86 -5.98
N LEU A 146 -15.46 -0.38 -5.21
CA LEU A 146 -15.51 -0.34 -3.74
C LEU A 146 -16.05 1.02 -3.28
N VAL A 147 -16.97 1.01 -2.32
CA VAL A 147 -17.64 2.20 -1.80
C VAL A 147 -17.21 2.45 -0.37
N SER A 148 -16.69 3.65 -0.09
CA SER A 148 -16.23 4.10 1.23
C SER A 148 -16.63 5.56 1.47
N PRO A 149 -16.66 6.08 2.71
CA PRO A 149 -16.95 7.49 2.93
C PRO A 149 -15.96 8.43 2.24
N TRP A 150 -16.44 9.56 1.71
CA TRP A 150 -15.60 10.57 1.09
C TRP A 150 -14.73 11.29 2.14
N MET A 151 -13.43 11.42 1.87
CA MET A 151 -12.46 12.07 2.76
C MET A 151 -12.16 13.48 2.23
N PRO A 152 -12.75 14.55 2.80
CA PRO A 152 -12.75 15.87 2.17
C PRO A 152 -11.39 16.57 2.20
N ASN A 153 -10.51 16.22 3.14
CA ASN A 153 -9.15 16.74 3.21
C ASN A 153 -8.17 15.94 2.31
N GLY A 154 -8.67 14.96 1.55
CA GLY A 154 -7.92 14.21 0.55
C GLY A 154 -6.92 13.22 1.14
N THR A 155 -5.79 13.03 0.46
CA THR A 155 -4.69 12.20 0.95
C THR A 155 -3.80 12.98 1.94
N LEU A 156 -3.04 12.26 2.77
CA LEU A 156 -2.04 12.85 3.67
C LEU A 156 -1.04 13.72 2.92
N ASN A 157 -0.65 13.33 1.71
CA ASN A 157 0.20 14.15 0.83
C ASN A 157 -0.47 15.50 0.50
N SER A 158 -1.72 15.49 0.07
CA SER A 158 -2.48 16.72 -0.22
C SER A 158 -2.72 17.55 1.04
N TYR A 159 -3.06 16.92 2.16
CA TYR A 159 -3.30 17.59 3.45
C TYR A 159 -2.03 18.30 3.95
N LEU A 160 -0.90 17.61 4.02
CA LEU A 160 0.37 18.19 4.47
C LEU A 160 0.86 19.32 3.56
N ASN A 161 0.65 19.23 2.23
CA ASN A 161 1.02 20.32 1.31
C ASN A 161 0.30 21.64 1.59
N HIS A 162 -0.85 21.62 2.28
CA HIS A 162 -1.58 22.84 2.67
C HIS A 162 -1.45 23.17 4.17
N ALA A 163 -1.36 22.16 5.04
CA ALA A 163 -1.46 22.32 6.49
C ALA A 163 -0.12 22.21 7.25
N HIS A 164 0.94 21.63 6.66
CA HIS A 164 2.15 21.28 7.42
C HIS A 164 2.80 22.49 8.12
N GLU A 165 2.87 23.65 7.47
CA GLU A 165 3.42 24.88 8.08
C GLU A 165 2.59 25.40 9.27
N THR A 166 1.29 25.10 9.32
CA THR A 166 0.38 25.50 10.40
C THR A 166 0.23 24.45 11.51
N LEU A 167 0.58 23.18 11.25
CA LEU A 167 0.55 22.11 12.25
C LEU A 167 1.74 22.24 13.20
N SER A 168 1.47 22.27 14.51
CA SER A 168 2.50 22.22 15.54
C SER A 168 3.23 20.86 15.57
N MET A 169 4.39 20.77 16.22
CA MET A 169 5.09 19.49 16.40
C MET A 169 4.20 18.46 17.12
N MET A 170 3.54 18.89 18.18
CA MET A 170 2.52 18.14 18.91
C MET A 170 1.42 17.58 17.99
N ASP A 171 0.88 18.38 17.05
CA ASP A 171 -0.17 17.90 16.14
C ASP A 171 0.36 16.92 15.10
N ARG A 172 1.59 17.10 14.63
CA ARG A 172 2.29 16.14 13.75
C ARG A 172 2.53 14.80 14.46
N LEU A 173 2.94 14.84 15.73
CA LEU A 173 3.12 13.65 16.57
C LEU A 173 1.79 12.94 16.86
N ARG A 174 0.70 13.69 17.13
CA ARG A 174 -0.65 13.13 17.26
C ARG A 174 -1.09 12.43 15.98
N LEU A 175 -0.95 13.09 14.83
CA LEU A 175 -1.29 12.54 13.52
C LEU A 175 -0.52 11.23 13.25
N LEU A 176 0.78 11.17 13.57
CA LEU A 176 1.56 9.94 13.47
C LEU A 176 1.09 8.84 14.42
N LYS A 177 0.77 9.18 15.67
CA LYS A 177 0.23 8.21 16.63
C LYS A 177 -1.05 7.59 16.10
N GLN A 178 -1.97 8.40 15.57
CA GLN A 178 -3.23 7.93 14.98
C GLN A 178 -3.00 7.02 13.74
N ILE A 179 -2.07 7.37 12.84
CA ILE A 179 -1.67 6.51 11.71
C ILE A 179 -1.12 5.17 12.21
N THR A 180 -0.28 5.21 13.24
CA THR A 180 0.37 4.03 13.82
C THR A 180 -0.63 3.15 14.58
N GLU A 181 -1.63 3.74 15.24
CA GLU A 181 -2.74 3.01 15.88
C GLU A 181 -3.62 2.29 14.85
N GLY A 182 -3.86 2.92 13.69
CA GLY A 182 -4.48 2.26 12.54
C GLY A 182 -3.65 1.06 12.04
N LEU A 183 -2.32 1.21 11.97
CA LEU A 183 -1.43 0.14 11.52
C LEU A 183 -1.34 -1.01 12.53
N GLN A 184 -1.30 -0.69 13.83
CA GLN A 184 -1.33 -1.67 14.93
C GLN A 184 -2.59 -2.53 14.83
N TYR A 185 -3.75 -1.89 14.65
CA TYR A 185 -5.04 -2.60 14.52
C TYR A 185 -5.06 -3.60 13.36
N LEU A 186 -4.44 -3.28 12.23
CA LEU A 186 -4.27 -4.18 11.08
C LEU A 186 -3.30 -5.32 11.44
N HIS A 187 -2.13 -5.00 11.98
CA HIS A 187 -1.10 -5.97 12.34
C HIS A 187 -1.54 -6.95 13.43
N ASP A 188 -2.39 -6.54 14.38
CA ASP A 188 -3.00 -7.40 15.40
C ASP A 188 -4.00 -8.42 14.84
N ARG A 189 -4.44 -8.22 13.59
CA ARG A 189 -5.35 -9.11 12.84
C ARG A 189 -4.64 -9.83 11.69
N ASP A 190 -3.31 -9.84 11.71
CA ASP A 190 -2.45 -10.36 10.65
C ASP A 190 -2.68 -9.74 9.25
N VAL A 191 -3.34 -8.59 9.19
CA VAL A 191 -3.49 -7.79 7.95
C VAL A 191 -2.24 -6.95 7.75
N ILE A 192 -1.55 -7.18 6.63
CA ILE A 192 -0.40 -6.41 6.19
C ILE A 192 -0.90 -5.32 5.23
N HIS A 193 -0.47 -4.07 5.41
CA HIS A 193 -0.91 -2.99 4.53
C HIS A 193 -0.29 -3.13 3.14
N GLY A 194 1.02 -3.36 3.04
CA GLY A 194 1.75 -3.70 1.82
C GLY A 194 1.95 -2.57 0.80
N ASP A 195 1.23 -1.45 0.93
CA ASP A 195 1.42 -0.22 0.16
C ASP A 195 1.14 1.01 1.06
N LEU A 196 1.72 1.03 2.27
CA LEU A 196 1.60 2.19 3.15
C LEU A 196 2.33 3.39 2.54
N THR A 197 1.58 4.36 2.02
CA THR A 197 2.12 5.57 1.39
C THR A 197 1.34 6.80 1.81
N ASN A 198 1.90 7.98 1.52
CA ASN A 198 1.24 9.25 1.77
C ASN A 198 -0.02 9.51 0.91
N ASN A 199 -0.29 8.66 -0.09
CA ASN A 199 -1.52 8.69 -0.88
C ASN A 199 -2.58 7.71 -0.35
N ASN A 200 -2.15 6.68 0.39
CA ASN A 200 -3.01 5.63 0.95
C ASN A 200 -3.35 5.87 2.43
N VAL A 201 -2.85 6.96 3.02
CA VAL A 201 -3.45 7.58 4.20
C VAL A 201 -4.36 8.72 3.71
N LEU A 202 -5.66 8.63 3.99
CA LEU A 202 -6.64 9.69 3.74
C LEU A 202 -6.88 10.52 5.00
N VAL A 203 -7.46 11.71 4.87
CA VAL A 203 -7.74 12.62 6.00
C VAL A 203 -9.22 13.01 6.03
N ALA A 204 -9.87 12.70 7.14
CA ALA A 204 -11.27 13.01 7.40
C ALA A 204 -11.48 14.50 7.70
N ALA A 205 -12.74 14.94 7.77
CA ALA A 205 -13.11 16.35 7.95
C ALA A 205 -12.56 16.98 9.25
N ASP A 206 -12.42 16.17 10.31
CA ASP A 206 -11.88 16.55 11.62
C ASP A 206 -10.34 16.57 11.67
N GLY A 207 -9.67 16.24 10.55
CA GLY A 207 -8.21 16.10 10.47
C GLY A 207 -7.69 14.72 10.89
N SER A 208 -8.56 13.78 11.30
CA SER A 208 -8.12 12.42 11.65
C SER A 208 -7.69 11.64 10.39
N PRO A 209 -6.61 10.84 10.46
CA PRO A 209 -6.16 10.01 9.35
C PRO A 209 -7.10 8.82 9.17
N ARG A 210 -7.00 8.14 8.02
CA ARG A 210 -7.62 6.84 7.69
C ARG A 210 -6.70 6.06 6.76
N LEU A 211 -6.20 4.90 7.19
CA LEU A 211 -5.51 3.95 6.32
C LEU A 211 -6.49 3.39 5.28
N ALA A 212 -6.08 3.38 4.02
CA ALA A 212 -6.84 2.91 2.87
C ALA A 212 -5.95 2.03 1.99
N ASP A 213 -6.53 1.31 1.02
CA ASP A 213 -5.78 0.54 0.02
C ASP A 213 -4.78 -0.49 0.59
N PHE A 214 -5.08 -1.04 1.77
CA PHE A 214 -4.42 -2.21 2.34
C PHE A 214 -4.91 -3.51 1.67
N GLY A 215 -4.08 -4.57 1.69
CA GLY A 215 -4.41 -5.91 1.18
C GLY A 215 -4.42 -6.05 -0.35
N ILE A 216 -5.14 -5.16 -1.05
CA ILE A 216 -5.36 -5.16 -2.52
C ILE A 216 -4.04 -5.19 -3.33
N SER A 217 -2.96 -4.62 -2.79
CA SER A 217 -1.67 -4.49 -3.48
C SER A 217 -1.02 -5.84 -3.82
N ASN A 218 -1.20 -6.87 -2.97
CA ASN A 218 -0.64 -8.20 -3.24
C ASN A 218 -1.26 -8.84 -4.49
N ILE A 219 -2.58 -8.69 -4.69
CA ILE A 219 -3.29 -9.17 -5.90
C ILE A 219 -2.70 -8.50 -7.15
N MET A 220 -2.48 -7.19 -7.08
CA MET A 220 -1.99 -6.41 -8.21
C MET A 220 -0.54 -6.81 -8.59
N VAL A 221 0.34 -7.01 -7.60
CA VAL A 221 1.72 -7.50 -7.84
C VAL A 221 1.72 -8.91 -8.45
N GLN A 222 0.90 -9.83 -7.95
CA GLN A 222 0.75 -11.19 -8.50
C GLN A 222 0.08 -11.23 -9.88
N SER A 223 -0.67 -10.19 -10.25
CA SER A 223 -1.33 -10.09 -11.55
C SER A 223 -0.46 -9.39 -12.60
N ASN A 224 0.36 -8.42 -12.17
CA ASN A 224 1.37 -7.80 -13.02
C ASN A 224 2.51 -7.22 -12.16
N PRO A 225 3.70 -7.85 -12.12
CA PRO A 225 4.83 -7.35 -11.33
C PRO A 225 5.28 -5.94 -11.71
N THR A 226 5.06 -5.49 -12.95
CA THR A 226 5.46 -4.12 -13.37
C THR A 226 4.67 -3.01 -12.68
N PHE A 227 3.51 -3.33 -12.11
CA PHE A 227 2.64 -2.36 -11.44
C PHE A 227 3.27 -1.75 -10.17
N SER A 228 4.10 -2.49 -9.44
CA SER A 228 4.77 -2.00 -8.22
C SER A 228 5.82 -0.91 -8.50
N TYR A 229 6.41 -0.90 -9.71
CA TYR A 229 7.50 0.01 -10.07
C TYR A 229 7.01 1.31 -10.72
N HIS A 230 5.74 1.38 -11.14
CA HIS A 230 5.17 2.55 -11.82
C HIS A 230 4.41 3.51 -10.89
N THR A 231 4.07 3.09 -9.67
CA THR A 231 3.43 3.98 -8.69
C THR A 231 4.47 4.85 -7.97
N GLY A 232 4.08 6.05 -7.56
CA GLY A 232 4.94 6.95 -6.77
C GLY A 232 5.36 6.38 -5.40
N ALA A 233 4.81 5.22 -5.03
CA ALA A 233 5.08 4.46 -3.81
C ALA A 233 6.55 4.06 -3.64
N ILE A 234 7.35 3.99 -4.71
CA ILE A 234 8.74 3.46 -4.72
C ILE A 234 9.64 4.01 -3.60
N ARG A 235 9.38 5.23 -3.11
CA ARG A 235 10.09 5.87 -1.99
C ARG A 235 9.86 5.14 -0.66
N TRP A 236 8.62 4.71 -0.41
CA TRP A 236 8.15 4.00 0.79
C TRP A 236 8.38 2.48 0.70
N VAL A 237 8.50 1.90 -0.49
CA VAL A 237 8.75 0.45 -0.66
C VAL A 237 10.08 0.05 -0.01
N ALA A 238 10.05 -0.98 0.83
CA ALA A 238 11.23 -1.53 1.51
C ALA A 238 12.19 -2.19 0.49
N PRO A 239 13.53 -2.10 0.68
CA PRO A 239 14.50 -2.52 -0.34
C PRO A 239 14.39 -4.00 -0.72
N GLU A 240 13.99 -4.87 0.21
CA GLU A 240 13.79 -6.30 -0.06
C GLU A 240 12.65 -6.61 -1.04
N LEU A 241 11.65 -5.72 -1.16
CA LEU A 241 10.53 -5.85 -2.10
C LEU A 241 10.88 -5.34 -3.51
N LEU A 242 12.07 -4.76 -3.67
CA LEU A 242 12.63 -4.34 -4.96
C LEU A 242 13.56 -5.40 -5.56
N ASP A 243 13.90 -6.44 -4.79
CA ASP A 243 14.72 -7.53 -5.27
C ASP A 243 13.87 -8.52 -6.07
N LEU A 244 14.29 -8.80 -7.30
CA LEU A 244 13.62 -9.69 -8.24
C LEU A 244 14.63 -10.75 -8.72
N PRO A 245 14.86 -11.83 -7.95
CA PRO A 245 15.73 -12.91 -8.40
C PRO A 245 15.01 -13.74 -9.47
N GLU A 246 15.70 -14.03 -10.58
CA GLU A 246 15.13 -14.73 -11.74
C GLU A 246 14.62 -16.16 -11.39
N ASP A 247 15.23 -16.79 -10.39
CA ASP A 247 14.94 -18.15 -9.92
C ASP A 247 14.22 -18.21 -8.55
N GLN A 248 13.69 -17.10 -8.02
CA GLN A 248 13.00 -17.09 -6.71
C GLN A 248 11.60 -16.46 -6.78
N PRO A 249 10.65 -16.87 -5.91
CA PRO A 249 9.36 -16.22 -5.82
C PRO A 249 9.50 -14.74 -5.45
N ILE A 250 8.68 -13.89 -6.06
CA ILE A 250 8.58 -12.47 -5.73
C ILE A 250 8.28 -12.32 -4.24
N GLN A 251 9.04 -11.47 -3.55
CA GLN A 251 8.86 -11.26 -2.12
C GLN A 251 7.55 -10.51 -1.85
N CYS A 252 6.69 -11.09 -1.00
CA CYS A 252 5.48 -10.43 -0.55
C CYS A 252 5.79 -9.41 0.55
N ALA A 253 4.92 -8.41 0.68
CA ALA A 253 4.96 -7.47 1.80
C ALA A 253 4.82 -8.20 3.15
N THR A 254 5.37 -7.60 4.19
CA THR A 254 5.36 -8.10 5.58
C THR A 254 5.06 -6.97 6.56
N LYS A 255 4.72 -7.29 7.81
CA LYS A 255 4.62 -6.29 8.88
C LYS A 255 5.89 -5.43 8.98
N SER A 256 7.07 -6.04 8.82
CA SER A 256 8.37 -5.33 8.82
C SER A 256 8.57 -4.39 7.62
N SER A 257 7.99 -4.66 6.44
CA SER A 257 8.03 -3.71 5.32
C SER A 257 7.07 -2.55 5.51
N ASP A 258 5.93 -2.75 6.19
CA ASP A 258 5.05 -1.64 6.59
C ASP A 258 5.76 -0.70 7.58
N ILE A 259 6.61 -1.20 8.48
CA ILE A 259 7.43 -0.37 9.38
C ILE A 259 8.44 0.48 8.61
N TYR A 260 9.09 -0.07 7.59
CA TYR A 260 9.97 0.70 6.71
C TYR A 260 9.22 1.87 6.05
N ALA A 261 8.01 1.59 5.55
CA ALA A 261 7.13 2.59 4.98
C ALA A 261 6.67 3.63 6.03
N LEU A 262 6.33 3.20 7.24
CA LEU A 262 5.97 4.06 8.37
C LEU A 262 7.09 5.06 8.69
N GLY A 263 8.35 4.64 8.71
CA GLY A 263 9.49 5.57 8.85
C GLY A 263 9.48 6.66 7.79
N GLY A 264 9.09 6.33 6.55
CA GLY A 264 8.90 7.30 5.48
C GLY A 264 7.71 8.24 5.66
N ILE A 265 6.64 7.79 6.31
CA ILE A 265 5.51 8.64 6.74
C ILE A 265 5.94 9.57 7.88
N MET A 266 6.71 9.07 8.85
CA MET A 266 7.25 9.87 9.97
C MET A 266 8.08 11.06 9.46
N LEU A 267 8.98 10.82 8.51
CA LEU A 267 9.78 11.88 7.87
C LEU A 267 8.88 12.95 7.22
N GLN A 268 7.84 12.56 6.50
CA GLN A 268 6.97 13.51 5.82
C GLN A 268 6.06 14.28 6.78
N VAL A 269 5.53 13.64 7.82
CA VAL A 269 4.64 14.31 8.78
C VAL A 269 5.42 15.26 9.70
N LEU A 270 6.62 14.88 10.15
CA LEU A 270 7.42 15.69 11.08
C LEU A 270 8.17 16.84 10.37
N TYR A 271 8.70 16.60 9.17
CA TYR A 271 9.64 17.49 8.48
C TYR A 271 9.20 17.95 7.08
N GLY A 272 8.04 17.50 6.60
CA GLY A 272 7.49 17.92 5.30
C GLY A 272 8.25 17.36 4.10
N LYS A 273 9.12 16.36 4.28
CA LYS A 273 9.91 15.75 3.21
C LYS A 273 9.49 14.31 2.95
N GLN A 274 9.24 13.98 1.68
CA GLN A 274 9.07 12.59 1.24
C GLN A 274 10.43 11.88 1.22
N PRO A 275 10.52 10.56 1.46
CA PRO A 275 11.80 9.85 1.42
C PRO A 275 12.53 10.05 0.08
N TYR A 276 13.85 10.29 0.12
CA TYR A 276 14.67 10.57 -1.07
C TYR A 276 14.28 11.83 -1.88
N TRP A 277 13.73 12.89 -1.26
CA TRP A 277 13.13 14.04 -1.95
C TRP A 277 14.02 14.74 -3.00
N TRP A 278 15.35 14.72 -2.82
CA TRP A 278 16.32 15.30 -3.76
C TRP A 278 16.44 14.50 -5.07
N LEU A 279 16.05 13.22 -5.07
CA LEU A 279 16.08 12.33 -6.22
C LEU A 279 14.79 12.44 -7.03
N LYS A 280 14.85 13.11 -8.20
CA LYS A 280 13.69 13.31 -9.09
C LYS A 280 13.25 12.05 -9.85
N SER A 281 14.17 11.13 -10.13
CA SER A 281 13.91 9.91 -10.91
C SER A 281 13.66 8.71 -9.99
N PRO A 282 12.59 7.92 -10.20
CA PRO A 282 12.38 6.63 -9.53
C PRO A 282 13.61 5.70 -9.64
N LEU A 283 14.29 5.69 -10.79
CA LEU A 283 15.49 4.86 -11.01
C LEU A 283 16.66 5.28 -10.09
N HIS A 284 16.77 6.57 -9.77
CA HIS A 284 17.77 7.04 -8.81
C HIS A 284 17.40 6.64 -7.37
N VAL A 285 16.11 6.63 -7.01
CA VAL A 285 15.63 6.14 -5.71
C VAL A 285 15.92 4.64 -5.55
N ILE A 286 15.61 3.85 -6.57
CA ILE A 286 15.93 2.41 -6.63
C ILE A 286 17.44 2.19 -6.51
N SER A 287 18.25 2.91 -7.29
CA SER A 287 19.71 2.85 -7.20
C SER A 287 20.23 3.24 -5.81
N ALA A 288 19.69 4.27 -5.18
CA ALA A 288 20.08 4.66 -3.82
C ALA A 288 19.78 3.55 -2.81
N LYS A 289 18.59 2.92 -2.88
CA LYS A 289 18.21 1.79 -2.01
C LYS A 289 19.15 0.58 -2.18
N PHE A 290 19.48 0.19 -3.41
CA PHE A 290 20.44 -0.89 -3.66
C PHE A 290 21.87 -0.58 -3.18
N ASN A 291 22.25 0.70 -3.14
CA ASN A 291 23.52 1.16 -2.58
C ASN A 291 23.44 1.50 -1.07
N GLN A 292 22.38 1.06 -0.37
CA GLN A 292 22.15 1.30 1.07
C GLN A 292 22.14 2.78 1.47
N GLY A 293 21.79 3.68 0.54
CA GLY A 293 21.68 5.11 0.80
C GLY A 293 20.49 5.45 1.70
N GLU A 294 20.73 6.28 2.71
CA GLU A 294 19.68 6.70 3.66
C GLU A 294 18.52 7.43 2.94
N PRO A 295 17.27 7.30 3.42
CA PRO A 295 16.12 8.01 2.84
C PRO A 295 16.09 9.53 3.11
N ILE A 296 17.15 10.08 3.71
CA ILE A 296 17.36 11.49 4.04
C ILE A 296 18.68 12.01 3.46
N ASP A 297 18.77 13.32 3.20
CA ASP A 297 20.04 14.02 2.94
C ASP A 297 20.36 15.00 4.07
N SER A 298 21.52 15.66 3.99
CA SER A 298 22.00 16.64 4.97
C SER A 298 21.40 18.05 4.82
N SER A 299 20.39 18.25 3.98
CA SER A 299 19.75 19.57 3.76
C SER A 299 18.68 19.94 4.78
N ILE A 300 18.30 19.02 5.68
CA ILE A 300 17.36 19.29 6.77
C ILE A 300 17.96 18.90 8.13
N GLU A 301 17.63 19.69 9.15
CA GLU A 301 17.95 19.37 10.54
C GLU A 301 16.83 18.50 11.13
N ILE A 302 17.18 17.29 11.57
CA ILE A 302 16.28 16.32 12.18
C ILE A 302 16.70 16.15 13.64
N GLN A 303 15.72 16.13 14.56
CA GLN A 303 16.02 15.94 15.99
C GLN A 303 16.64 14.54 16.20
N PRO A 304 17.69 14.38 17.03
CA PRO A 304 18.42 13.11 17.12
C PRO A 304 17.57 11.90 17.53
N ASN A 305 16.59 12.09 18.43
CA ASN A 305 15.60 11.07 18.80
C ASN A 305 14.77 10.60 17.59
N HIS A 306 14.20 11.55 16.84
CA HIS A 306 13.41 11.27 15.64
C HIS A 306 14.25 10.58 14.56
N LEU A 307 15.48 11.06 14.35
CA LEU A 307 16.42 10.49 13.39
C LEU A 307 16.78 9.04 13.73
N ASN A 308 17.12 8.77 15.00
CA ASN A 308 17.50 7.44 15.44
C ASN A 308 16.34 6.44 15.31
N PHE A 309 15.11 6.85 15.65
CA PHE A 309 13.94 5.97 15.47
C PHE A 309 13.65 5.70 13.99
N MET A 310 13.62 6.73 13.14
CA MET A 310 13.41 6.53 11.69
C MET A 310 14.51 5.65 11.05
N ARG A 311 15.77 5.78 11.49
CA ARG A 311 16.86 4.89 11.05
C ARG A 311 16.63 3.42 11.44
N ARG A 312 16.08 3.14 12.62
CA ARG A 312 15.66 1.76 12.98
C ARG A 312 14.58 1.26 12.01
N CYS A 313 13.55 2.07 11.72
CA CYS A 313 12.52 1.73 10.74
C CYS A 313 13.11 1.42 9.35
N TRP A 314 14.17 2.13 8.95
CA TRP A 314 14.83 1.94 7.66
C TRP A 314 15.97 0.90 7.66
N SER A 315 16.11 0.07 8.70
CA SER A 315 17.15 -0.97 8.72
C SER A 315 17.03 -1.92 7.52
N THR A 316 18.20 -2.33 6.99
CA THR A 316 18.28 -3.29 5.89
C THR A 316 17.91 -4.70 6.37
N ALA A 317 18.26 -5.05 7.61
CA ALA A 317 17.77 -6.26 8.26
C ALA A 317 16.33 -6.03 8.75
N ARG A 318 15.42 -6.95 8.42
CA ARG A 318 13.99 -6.84 8.74
C ARG A 318 13.70 -6.95 10.23
N ASP A 319 14.51 -7.75 10.94
CA ASP A 319 14.33 -8.07 12.35
C ASP A 319 14.91 -6.98 13.28
N ASP A 320 15.75 -6.08 12.73
CA ASP A 320 16.26 -4.89 13.43
C ASP A 320 15.25 -3.73 13.44
N ARG A 321 14.21 -3.80 12.59
CA ARG A 321 13.15 -2.78 12.52
C ARG A 321 12.26 -2.92 13.75
N PRO A 322 11.79 -1.80 14.35
CA PRO A 322 10.93 -1.85 15.52
C PRO A 322 9.60 -2.52 15.16
N SER A 323 8.98 -3.17 16.12
CA SER A 323 7.57 -3.53 16.04
C SER A 323 6.68 -2.27 15.96
N VAL A 324 5.44 -2.44 15.48
CA VAL A 324 4.45 -1.36 15.50
C VAL A 324 4.12 -0.90 16.93
N ALA A 325 4.20 -1.80 17.91
CA ALA A 325 4.05 -1.47 19.33
C ALA A 325 5.17 -0.55 19.84
N GLU A 326 6.43 -0.85 19.52
CA GLU A 326 7.55 0.07 19.83
C GLU A 326 7.41 1.45 19.15
N ALA A 327 6.79 1.51 17.98
CA ALA A 327 6.49 2.78 17.32
C ALA A 327 5.38 3.58 18.04
N ILE A 328 4.38 2.89 18.59
CA ILE A 328 3.39 3.50 19.49
C ILE A 328 4.06 4.05 20.75
N ASP A 329 4.88 3.24 21.44
CA ASP A 329 5.55 3.64 22.69
C ASP A 329 6.46 4.85 22.47
N TYR A 330 7.26 4.83 21.40
CA TYR A 330 8.11 5.95 21.00
C TYR A 330 7.30 7.24 20.74
N LEU A 331 6.15 7.15 20.07
CA LEU A 331 5.30 8.32 19.80
C LEU A 331 4.60 8.84 21.08
N GLN A 332 4.26 7.96 22.02
CA GLN A 332 3.74 8.36 23.34
C GLN A 332 4.81 9.09 24.18
N GLU A 333 6.05 8.61 24.16
CA GLU A 333 7.17 9.28 24.84
C GLU A 333 7.45 10.65 24.23
N ALA A 334 7.51 10.74 22.89
CA ALA A 334 7.72 12.00 22.16
C ALA A 334 6.65 13.05 22.49
N LEU A 335 5.36 12.66 22.52
CA LEU A 335 4.25 13.52 22.94
C LEU A 335 4.41 14.02 24.39
N SER A 336 4.83 13.14 25.30
CA SER A 336 4.99 13.47 26.72
C SER A 336 6.13 14.47 26.96
N ASN A 337 7.24 14.30 26.24
CA ASN A 337 8.38 15.21 26.29
C ASN A 337 8.05 16.60 25.72
N ASP A 338 7.30 16.67 24.61
CA ASP A 338 6.85 17.95 24.02
C ASP A 338 5.87 18.68 24.96
N THR A 339 4.98 17.97 25.67
CA THR A 339 4.13 18.61 26.71
C THR A 339 4.91 19.14 27.93
N SER A 340 6.12 18.64 28.18
CA SER A 340 6.96 19.08 29.30
C SER A 340 7.85 20.28 28.95
N SER A 341 7.76 20.78 27.71
CA SER A 341 8.63 21.81 27.13
C SER A 341 7.97 23.18 26.96
N VAL A 342 6.74 23.35 27.49
CA VAL A 342 5.85 24.53 27.30
C VAL A 342 5.66 25.30 28.61
#